data_AF-C0QFV9-F1
#
_entry.id   AF-C0QFV9-F1
#
_cell.length_a   1.000
_cell.length_b   1.000
_cell.length_c   1.000
_cell.angle_alpha   90.00
_cell.angle_beta   90.00
_cell.angle_gamma   90.00
#
_symmetry.space_group_name_H-M   'P 1'
#
loop_
_entity.id
_entity.type
_entity.pdbx_description
1 polymer ?
#
loop_
_entity_poly.entity_id
_entity_poly.type
_entity_poly.pdbx_seq_one_letter_code
_entity_poly.pdbx_strand_id
1 'polypeptide(L)'
;MPEIDVLINNAGIYNSAESRNKDGQDIRFAVNYLAPYVLTDRLLPLLKKASDARIINLSSAAQALVSHEALTGKENLSEGDAYAQSKLALTMWSFYLARSLRDKT
;
A
#
# COMPACT_ATOMS: atom_id res chain seq x y z
N MET A 1 -17.21 13.41 -17.98
CA MET A 1 -16.05 12.48 -18.00
C MET A 1 -16.02 11.74 -16.67
N PRO A 2 -15.53 10.50 -16.58
CA PRO A 2 -15.47 9.78 -15.31
C PRO A 2 -14.53 10.47 -14.30
N GLU A 3 -14.94 10.43 -13.03
CA GLU A 3 -14.21 10.85 -11.84
C GLU A 3 -14.36 9.81 -10.73
N ILE A 4 -13.55 9.91 -9.68
CA ILE A 4 -13.60 9.04 -8.51
C ILE A 4 -13.62 9.92 -7.28
N ASP A 5 -14.69 9.85 -6.50
CA ASP A 5 -14.79 10.59 -5.23
C ASP A 5 -13.99 9.92 -4.11
N VAL A 6 -14.05 8.59 -4.04
CA VAL A 6 -13.43 7.82 -2.96
C VAL A 6 -12.75 6.57 -3.50
N LEU A 7 -11.48 6.40 -3.13
CA LEU A 7 -10.74 5.15 -3.30
C LEU A 7 -10.49 4.53 -1.92
N ILE A 8 -10.93 3.27 -1.74
CA ILE A 8 -10.68 2.51 -0.51
C ILE A 8 -9.78 1.31 -0.83
N ASN A 9 -8.51 1.41 -0.46
CA ASN A 9 -7.56 0.30 -0.52
C ASN A 9 -7.77 -0.62 0.70
N ASN A 10 -8.79 -1.46 0.62
CA ASN A 10 -9.19 -2.38 1.68
C ASN A 10 -8.56 -3.78 1.55
N ALA A 11 -8.32 -4.24 0.32
CA ALA A 11 -7.82 -5.58 0.08
C ALA A 11 -6.51 -5.83 0.84
N GLY A 12 -6.45 -6.97 1.54
CA GLY A 12 -5.26 -7.36 2.26
C GLY A 12 -5.26 -8.83 2.61
N ILE A 13 -4.08 -9.41 2.74
CA ILE A 13 -3.86 -10.82 3.05
C ILE A 13 -2.91 -10.95 4.23
N TYR A 14 -3.16 -11.98 5.03
CA TYR A 14 -2.27 -12.47 6.08
C TYR A 14 -1.77 -13.87 5.70
N ASN A 15 -2.71 -14.80 5.53
CA ASN A 15 -2.45 -16.16 5.03
C ASN A 15 -2.60 -16.21 3.51
N SER A 16 -1.72 -16.96 2.85
CA SER A 16 -1.77 -17.23 1.41
C SER A 16 -1.06 -18.56 1.13
N ALA A 17 -1.54 -19.31 0.15
CA ALA A 17 -0.87 -20.53 -0.31
C ALA A 17 0.48 -20.20 -0.97
N GLU A 18 0.55 -19.06 -1.67
CA GLU A 18 1.77 -18.51 -2.25
C GLU A 18 2.42 -17.56 -1.24
N SER A 19 3.72 -17.69 -0.99
CA SER A 19 4.47 -16.77 -0.13
C SER A 19 5.07 -15.58 -0.88
N ARG A 20 5.25 -15.70 -2.19
CA ARG A 20 5.88 -14.68 -3.04
C ARG A 20 5.13 -14.49 -4.36
N ASN A 21 5.25 -13.30 -4.95
CA ASN A 21 4.79 -13.05 -6.31
C ASN A 21 5.84 -13.44 -7.36
N LYS A 22 5.50 -13.31 -8.64
CA LYS A 22 6.39 -13.60 -9.78
C LYS A 22 7.68 -12.78 -9.82
N ASP A 23 7.68 -11.62 -9.16
CA ASP A 23 8.83 -10.69 -9.10
C ASP A 23 9.70 -10.96 -7.86
N GLY A 24 9.38 -12.04 -7.11
CA GLY A 24 10.12 -12.47 -5.93
C GLY A 24 9.83 -11.66 -4.68
N GLN A 25 8.83 -10.77 -4.65
CA GLN A 25 8.46 -10.04 -3.43
C GLN A 25 7.55 -10.91 -2.55
N ASP A 26 7.65 -10.79 -1.23
CA ASP A 26 6.67 -11.43 -0.35
C ASP A 26 5.25 -10.93 -0.68
N ILE A 27 4.31 -11.87 -0.76
CA ILE A 27 2.96 -11.62 -1.26
C ILE A 27 2.21 -10.59 -0.39
N ARG A 28 2.51 -10.49 0.91
CA ARG A 28 1.87 -9.53 1.83
C ARG A 28 2.31 -8.11 1.49
N PHE A 29 3.59 -7.87 1.19
CA PHE A 29 4.02 -6.56 0.71
C PHE A 29 3.39 -6.23 -0.65
N ALA A 30 3.35 -7.21 -1.56
CA ALA A 30 2.77 -7.02 -2.89
C ALA A 30 1.31 -6.59 -2.81
N VAL A 31 0.49 -7.29 -2.03
CA VAL A 31 -0.96 -7.03 -1.94
C VAL A 31 -1.29 -5.90 -0.98
N ASN A 32 -0.68 -5.85 0.20
CA ASN A 32 -1.12 -4.92 1.25
C ASN A 32 -0.50 -3.51 1.10
N TYR A 33 0.55 -3.35 0.29
CA TYR A 33 1.24 -2.08 0.14
C TYR A 33 1.51 -1.69 -1.33
N LEU A 34 2.23 -2.53 -2.09
CA LEU A 34 2.66 -2.17 -3.45
C LEU A 34 1.48 -2.03 -4.42
N ALA A 35 0.48 -2.91 -4.34
CA ALA A 35 -0.72 -2.79 -5.15
C ALA A 35 -1.53 -1.51 -4.83
N PRO A 36 -1.84 -1.16 -3.56
CA PRO A 36 -2.40 0.13 -3.20
C PRO A 36 -1.61 1.33 -3.72
N TYR A 37 -0.27 1.30 -3.61
CA TYR A 37 0.61 2.33 -4.13
C TYR A 37 0.40 2.55 -5.63
N VAL A 38 0.57 1.49 -6.43
CA VAL A 38 0.48 1.56 -7.90
C VAL A 38 -0.93 1.94 -8.33
N LEU A 39 -1.96 1.33 -7.74
CA LEU A 39 -3.34 1.59 -8.10
C LEU A 39 -3.71 3.05 -7.86
N THR A 40 -3.36 3.57 -6.68
CA THR A 40 -3.65 4.96 -6.33
C THR A 40 -2.93 5.93 -7.25
N ASP A 41 -1.63 5.72 -7.52
CA ASP A 41 -0.86 6.58 -8.43
C ASP A 41 -1.50 6.66 -9.83
N ARG A 42 -1.96 5.51 -10.36
CA ARG A 42 -2.65 5.45 -11.65
C ARG A 42 -4.02 6.10 -11.66
N LEU A 43 -4.73 6.10 -10.52
CA LEU A 43 -6.06 6.70 -10.38
C LEU A 43 -6.04 8.16 -9.93
N LEU A 44 -4.88 8.70 -9.52
CA LEU A 44 -4.75 10.11 -9.10
C LEU A 44 -5.35 11.11 -10.09
N PRO A 45 -5.19 10.98 -11.43
CA PRO A 45 -5.80 11.92 -12.36
C PRO A 45 -7.34 11.93 -12.35
N LEU A 46 -7.97 10.82 -11.97
CA LEU A 46 -9.43 10.72 -11.83
C LEU A 46 -9.90 11.25 -10.47
N LEU A 47 -9.14 10.96 -9.42
CA LEU A 47 -9.39 11.48 -8.07
C LEU A 47 -9.30 13.02 -8.04
N LYS A 48 -8.31 13.60 -8.72
CA LYS A 48 -8.12 15.06 -8.80
C LYS A 48 -9.25 15.83 -9.49
N LYS A 49 -10.18 15.14 -10.18
CA LYS A 49 -11.35 15.78 -10.79
C LYS A 49 -12.47 16.02 -9.79
N ALA A 50 -12.57 15.17 -8.77
CA ALA A 50 -13.55 15.32 -7.71
C ALA A 50 -13.17 16.47 -6.77
N SER A 51 -14.17 17.18 -6.27
CA SER A 51 -13.99 18.38 -5.43
C SER A 51 -13.48 18.10 -4.01
N ASP A 52 -13.85 16.94 -3.44
CA ASP A 52 -13.42 16.48 -2.10
C ASP A 52 -12.99 15.01 -2.16
N ALA A 53 -12.00 14.70 -3.01
CA ALA A 53 -11.54 13.33 -3.20
C ALA A 53 -10.88 12.75 -1.95
N ARG A 54 -11.16 11.47 -1.64
CA ARG A 54 -10.60 10.77 -0.47
C ARG A 54 -9.92 9.47 -0.86
N ILE A 55 -8.74 9.24 -0.28
CA ILE A 55 -8.02 7.95 -0.36
C ILE A 55 -7.97 7.38 1.05
N ILE A 56 -8.53 6.18 1.22
CA ILE A 56 -8.59 5.49 2.50
C ILE A 56 -7.79 4.19 2.38
N ASN A 57 -6.70 4.10 3.14
CA ASN A 57 -5.84 2.92 3.18
C ASN A 57 -6.10 2.13 4.47
N LEU A 58 -6.57 0.88 4.35
CA LEU A 58 -6.85 0.06 5.53
C LEU A 58 -5.58 -0.59 6.09
N SER A 59 -5.04 0.01 7.15
CA SER A 59 -3.87 -0.51 7.86
C SER A 59 -4.24 -1.58 8.91
N SER A 60 -3.40 -1.80 9.92
CA SER A 60 -3.63 -2.71 11.05
C SER A 60 -2.93 -2.19 12.30
N ALA A 61 -3.40 -2.61 13.48
CA ALA A 61 -2.67 -2.38 14.72
C ALA A 61 -1.33 -3.14 14.75
N ALA A 62 -1.21 -4.23 14.00
CA ALA A 62 0.07 -4.89 13.77
C ALA A 62 0.95 -3.99 12.88
N GLN A 63 2.09 -3.54 13.42
CA GLN A 63 3.08 -2.71 12.74
C GLN A 63 4.48 -3.14 13.17
N ALA A 64 5.41 -3.21 12.23
CA ALA A 64 6.82 -3.50 12.48
C ALA A 64 7.71 -2.68 11.54
N LEU A 65 8.95 -2.39 11.96
CA LEU A 65 9.92 -1.64 11.15
C LEU A 65 10.10 -2.28 9.78
N VAL A 66 10.01 -1.48 8.72
CA VAL A 66 10.08 -1.97 7.34
C VAL A 66 11.54 -2.22 6.97
N SER A 67 11.87 -3.47 6.66
CA SER A 67 13.13 -3.86 6.03
C SER A 67 13.06 -3.54 4.52
N HIS A 68 14.07 -2.82 4.02
CA HIS A 68 14.17 -2.54 2.59
C HIS A 68 14.49 -3.81 1.79
N GLU A 69 15.31 -4.71 2.35
CA GLU A 69 15.66 -6.00 1.78
C GLU A 69 14.41 -6.89 1.68
N ALA A 70 13.56 -6.94 2.71
CA ALA A 70 12.32 -7.69 2.68
C ALA A 70 11.32 -7.11 1.67
N LEU A 71 11.15 -5.79 1.65
CA LEU A 71 10.27 -5.10 0.71
C LEU A 71 10.69 -5.33 -0.75
N THR A 72 12.00 -5.40 -1.01
CA THR A 72 12.56 -5.67 -2.35
C THR A 72 12.73 -7.16 -2.65
N GLY A 73 12.24 -8.05 -1.79
CA GLY A 73 12.26 -9.50 -2.01
C GLY A 73 13.62 -10.17 -1.76
N LYS A 74 14.61 -9.45 -1.24
CA LYS A 74 15.97 -9.96 -0.96
C LYS A 74 16.09 -10.67 0.40
N GLU A 75 15.12 -10.49 1.28
CA GLU A 75 15.04 -11.13 2.59
C GLU A 75 13.75 -11.96 2.71
N ASN A 76 13.78 -13.04 3.48
CA ASN A 76 12.60 -13.82 3.88
C ASN A 76 12.21 -13.44 5.30
N LEU A 77 10.94 -13.13 5.51
CA LEU A 77 10.36 -12.87 6.83
C LEU A 77 9.38 -13.98 7.20
N SER A 78 9.05 -14.06 8.49
CA SER A 78 7.85 -14.81 8.90
C SER A 78 6.60 -14.14 8.33
N GLU A 79 5.50 -14.88 8.22
CA GLU A 79 4.23 -14.34 7.69
C GLU A 79 3.71 -13.15 8.52
N GLY A 80 3.84 -13.26 9.84
CA GLY A 80 3.43 -12.23 10.79
C GLY A 80 4.29 -10.96 10.64
N ASP A 81 5.61 -11.12 10.49
CA ASP A 81 6.51 -9.99 10.30
C ASP A 81 6.28 -9.31 8.95
N ALA A 82 6.18 -10.08 7.85
CA ALA A 82 5.87 -9.54 6.53
C ALA A 82 4.53 -8.79 6.53
N TYR A 83 3.51 -9.36 7.19
CA TYR A 83 2.23 -8.68 7.36
C TYR A 83 2.36 -7.37 8.14
N ALA A 84 2.99 -7.39 9.32
CA ALA A 84 3.13 -6.21 10.18
C ALA A 84 3.94 -5.10 9.49
N GLN A 85 5.02 -5.45 8.79
CA GLN A 85 5.81 -4.50 8.01
C GLN A 85 5.02 -3.96 6.80
N SER A 86 4.26 -4.81 6.09
CA SER A 86 3.43 -4.34 4.97
C SER A 86 2.40 -3.31 5.39
N LYS A 87 1.82 -3.47 6.59
CA LYS A 87 0.86 -2.53 7.15
C LYS A 87 1.53 -1.24 7.60
N LEU A 88 2.74 -1.28 8.15
CA LEU A 88 3.49 -0.05 8.44
C LEU A 88 3.91 0.68 7.17
N ALA A 89 4.35 -0.03 6.14
CA ALA A 89 4.69 0.57 4.85
C ALA A 89 3.49 1.34 4.25
N LEU A 90 2.29 0.75 4.29
CA LEU A 90 1.05 1.41 3.86
C LEU A 90 0.74 2.66 4.69
N THR A 91 0.90 2.60 6.02
CA THR A 91 0.72 3.75 6.92
C THR A 91 1.70 4.88 6.58
N MET A 92 2.99 4.56 6.51
CA MET A 92 4.06 5.53 6.20
C MET A 92 3.80 6.21 4.84
N TRP A 93 3.43 5.42 3.83
CA TRP A 93 3.13 5.96 2.52
C TRP A 93 1.86 6.83 2.52
N SER A 94 0.85 6.51 3.33
CA SER A 94 -0.34 7.36 3.46
C SER A 94 0.01 8.78 3.91
N PHE A 95 0.90 8.90 4.92
CA PHE A 95 1.40 10.20 5.38
C PHE A 95 2.25 10.90 4.31
N TYR A 96 3.14 10.18 3.66
CA TYR A 96 3.96 10.72 2.57
C TYR A 96 3.11 11.25 1.40
N LEU A 97 2.11 10.48 0.98
CA LEU A 97 1.21 10.86 -0.10
C LEU A 97 0.41 12.11 0.26
N ALA A 98 -0.16 12.15 1.48
CA ALA A 98 -0.91 13.31 1.95
C ALA A 98 -0.06 14.59 1.94
N ARG A 99 1.21 14.51 2.39
CA ARG A 99 2.14 15.64 2.31
C ARG A 99 2.46 16.01 0.86
N SER A 100 2.79 15.03 0.04
CA SER A 100 3.20 15.23 -1.36
C SER A 100 2.09 15.81 -2.24
N LEU A 101 0.82 15.53 -1.92
CA LEU A 101 -0.32 16.13 -2.61
C LEU A 101 -0.59 17.57 -2.17
N ARG A 102 -0.32 17.91 -0.90
CA ARG A 102 -0.39 19.30 -0.42
C ARG A 102 0.70 20.17 -1.03
N ASP A 103 1.94 19.69 -1.05
CA ASP A 103 3.12 20.43 -1.54
C ASP A 103 3.09 20.69 -3.07
N LYS A 104 2.19 20.02 -3.81
CA LYS A 104 2.00 20.19 -5.26
C LYS A 104 0.88 21.18 -5.63
N THR A 105 0.38 21.93 -4.66
CA THR A 105 -0.66 22.98 -4.83
C THR A 105 -0.05 24.33 -4.54
#